data_AF-A0A101DI94-F1
#
_entry.id   AF-A0A101DI94-F1
#
_cell.length_a   1.000
_cell.length_b   1.000
_cell.length_c   1.000
_cell.angle_alpha   90.00
_cell.angle_beta   90.00
_cell.angle_gamma   90.00
#
_symmetry.space_group_name_H-M   'P 1'
#
loop_
_entity.id
_entity.type
_entity.pdbx_description
1 polymer ?
#
loop_
_entity_poly.entity_id
_entity_poly.type
_entity_poly.pdbx_seq_one_letter_code
_entity_poly.pdbx_strand_id
1 'polypeptide(L)'
;MWSLFSGQKDISLNLGIFFELLWLDLFPAGTFIPPQSVYAVLLTLSISYIFALKNISQLWALIIITNLFSYICVFIERQSRLQDNLSYNKLLKRIKSKDDLKLSSIIRMSIFRSIVYNFIFFYLSLIVIFNFYKTILPFIPEIKFINWNVLWIVAAIGSILSLRIQKSYVLFFLGFTLLGIVYLGAGF
;
A
#
# COMPACT_ATOMS: atom_id res chain seq x y z
N MET A 1 12.69 -0.94 -8.47
CA MET A 1 13.04 0.45 -8.84
C MET A 1 13.63 1.21 -7.65
N TRP A 2 12.93 1.31 -6.52
CA TRP A 2 13.45 2.01 -5.32
C TRP A 2 14.83 1.53 -4.86
N SER A 3 15.07 0.21 -4.86
CA SER A 3 16.37 -0.38 -4.48
C SER A 3 17.55 0.07 -5.34
N LEU A 4 17.32 0.51 -6.59
CA LEU A 4 18.37 1.05 -7.46
C LEU A 4 18.81 2.44 -7.00
N PHE A 5 17.89 3.22 -6.41
CA PHE A 5 18.15 4.57 -5.93
C PHE A 5 18.65 4.59 -4.48
N SER A 6 18.07 3.75 -3.60
CA SER A 6 18.40 3.74 -2.17
C SER A 6 19.59 2.84 -1.81
N GLY A 7 19.98 1.93 -2.70
CA GLY A 7 21.02 0.90 -2.44
C GLY A 7 20.59 -0.20 -1.46
N GLN A 8 19.45 -0.09 -0.80
CA GLN A 8 18.95 -1.06 0.20
C GLN A 8 18.13 -2.17 -0.47
N LYS A 9 18.81 -3.11 -1.12
CA LYS A 9 18.17 -4.18 -1.89
C LYS A 9 17.29 -5.10 -1.04
N ASP A 10 17.82 -5.58 0.08
CA ASP A 10 17.14 -6.62 0.88
C ASP A 10 15.83 -6.10 1.50
N ILE A 11 15.88 -4.95 2.18
CA ILE A 11 14.69 -4.33 2.79
C ILE A 11 13.66 -3.98 1.73
N SER A 12 14.09 -3.38 0.61
CA SER A 12 13.17 -2.95 -0.43
C SER A 12 12.43 -4.12 -1.09
N LEU A 13 13.15 -5.23 -1.32
CA LEU A 13 12.58 -6.43 -1.92
C LEU A 13 11.61 -7.11 -0.96
N ASN A 14 11.98 -7.27 0.31
CA ASN A 14 11.13 -7.90 1.32
C ASN A 14 9.86 -7.11 1.58
N LEU A 15 9.95 -5.77 1.65
CA LEU A 15 8.77 -4.90 1.76
C LEU A 15 7.89 -4.98 0.52
N GLY A 16 8.48 -4.99 -0.69
CA GLY A 16 7.74 -5.14 -1.94
C GLY A 16 6.92 -6.43 -1.97
N ILE A 17 7.55 -7.57 -1.67
CA ILE A 17 6.87 -8.86 -1.58
C ILE A 17 5.76 -8.83 -0.53
N PHE A 18 6.04 -8.27 0.66
CA PHE A 18 5.06 -8.19 1.73
C PHE A 18 3.79 -7.44 1.32
N PHE A 19 3.93 -6.24 0.75
CA PHE A 19 2.78 -5.43 0.37
C PHE A 19 2.00 -6.04 -0.81
N GLU A 20 2.70 -6.64 -1.78
CA GLU A 20 2.07 -7.32 -2.92
C GLU A 20 1.20 -8.50 -2.43
N LEU A 21 1.72 -9.33 -1.53
CA LEU A 21 1.00 -10.45 -0.95
C LEU A 21 -0.20 -9.99 -0.11
N LEU A 22 0.00 -8.95 0.71
CA LEU A 22 -1.03 -8.45 1.63
C LEU A 22 -2.24 -7.88 0.87
N TRP A 23 -2.03 -7.26 -0.30
CA TRP A 23 -3.06 -6.49 -0.99
C TRP A 23 -3.66 -7.20 -2.21
N LEU A 24 -3.32 -8.47 -2.42
CA LEU A 24 -3.70 -9.24 -3.60
C LEU A 24 -5.24 -9.39 -3.78
N ASP A 25 -6.03 -9.40 -2.69
CA ASP A 25 -7.51 -9.45 -2.75
C ASP A 25 -8.15 -8.08 -3.08
N LEU A 26 -7.43 -6.98 -2.92
CA LEU A 26 -7.98 -5.64 -2.99
C LEU A 26 -7.93 -5.09 -4.43
N PHE A 27 -8.57 -5.77 -5.37
CA PHE A 27 -8.73 -5.27 -6.74
C PHE A 27 -9.97 -4.37 -6.88
N PRO A 28 -9.90 -3.28 -7.67
CA PRO A 28 -11.03 -2.39 -7.87
C PRO A 28 -12.14 -3.12 -8.64
N ALA A 29 -13.28 -3.33 -7.98
CA ALA A 29 -14.47 -3.94 -8.58
C ALA A 29 -15.69 -3.05 -8.35
N GLY A 30 -16.32 -2.58 -9.44
CA GLY A 30 -17.48 -1.69 -9.37
C GLY A 30 -17.14 -0.35 -8.70
N THR A 31 -17.87 0.00 -7.64
CA THR A 31 -17.69 1.25 -6.88
C THR A 31 -16.69 1.15 -5.73
N PHE A 32 -16.11 -0.03 -5.49
CA PHE A 32 -15.11 -0.23 -4.46
C PHE A 32 -13.78 0.40 -4.90
N ILE A 33 -13.31 1.37 -4.11
CA ILE A 33 -11.98 1.98 -4.26
C ILE A 33 -11.09 1.28 -3.23
N PRO A 34 -10.14 0.43 -3.65
CA PRO A 34 -9.23 -0.20 -2.71
C PRO A 34 -8.35 0.88 -2.05
N PRO A 35 -7.74 0.57 -0.90
CA PRO A 35 -6.63 1.36 -0.37
C PRO A 35 -5.56 1.57 -1.47
N GLN A 36 -4.68 2.56 -1.30
CA GLN A 36 -3.61 2.83 -2.30
C GLN A 36 -2.29 2.11 -1.98
N SER A 37 -1.98 1.02 -2.70
CA SER A 37 -0.90 0.08 -2.34
C SER A 37 0.45 0.71 -2.58
N VAL A 38 0.58 1.33 -3.76
CA VAL A 38 1.76 2.06 -4.19
C VAL A 38 2.11 3.16 -3.19
N TYR A 39 1.11 3.83 -2.61
CA TYR A 39 1.35 4.86 -1.59
C TYR A 39 1.91 4.26 -0.30
N ALA A 40 1.30 3.18 0.22
CA ALA A 40 1.78 2.52 1.43
C ALA A 40 3.23 2.03 1.26
N VAL A 41 3.53 1.41 0.11
CA VAL A 41 4.87 0.92 -0.24
C VAL A 41 5.87 2.07 -0.32
N LEU A 42 5.58 3.12 -1.09
CA LEU A 42 6.50 4.24 -1.27
C LEU A 42 6.74 5.00 0.04
N LEU A 43 5.72 5.20 0.87
CA LEU A 43 5.87 5.84 2.17
C LEU A 43 6.73 5.00 3.12
N THR A 44 6.48 3.69 3.17
CA THR A 44 7.27 2.77 4.00
C THR A 44 8.73 2.81 3.57
N LEU A 45 9.00 2.71 2.26
CA LEU A 45 10.35 2.74 1.69
C LEU A 45 11.06 4.09 1.89
N SER A 46 10.33 5.20 1.78
CA SER A 46 10.89 6.54 1.98
C SER A 46 11.30 6.74 3.43
N ILE A 47 10.42 6.38 4.37
CA ILE A 47 10.67 6.57 5.80
C ILE A 47 11.71 5.58 6.31
N SER A 48 11.69 4.33 5.85
CA SER A 48 12.74 3.35 6.18
C SER A 48 14.12 3.82 5.72
N TYR A 49 14.19 4.45 4.55
CA TYR A 49 15.43 5.04 4.05
C TYR A 49 15.88 6.25 4.89
N ILE A 50 14.97 7.20 5.19
CA ILE A 50 15.29 8.42 5.95
C ILE A 50 15.78 8.09 7.37
N PHE A 51 15.14 7.16 8.06
CA PHE A 51 15.54 6.74 9.41
C PHE A 51 16.61 5.63 9.42
N ALA A 52 17.08 5.20 8.24
CA ALA A 52 18.03 4.10 8.06
C ALA A 52 17.66 2.84 8.89
N LEU A 53 16.37 2.48 8.90
CA LEU A 53 15.84 1.40 9.73
C LEU A 53 16.41 0.06 9.30
N LYS A 54 17.03 -0.65 10.23
CA LYS A 54 17.51 -2.04 10.03
C LYS A 54 16.73 -3.05 10.84
N ASN A 55 16.15 -2.62 11.95
CA ASN A 55 15.42 -3.49 12.88
C ASN A 55 14.03 -3.83 12.32
N ILE A 56 13.71 -5.12 12.27
CA ILE A 56 12.44 -5.62 11.73
C ILE A 56 11.25 -5.14 12.58
N SER A 57 11.39 -5.02 13.90
CA SER A 57 10.32 -4.53 14.79
C SER A 57 9.93 -3.08 14.46
N GLN A 58 10.91 -2.25 14.11
CA GLN A 58 10.68 -0.86 13.69
C GLN A 58 10.00 -0.81 12.31
N LEU A 59 10.48 -1.61 11.36
CA LEU A 59 9.84 -1.75 10.04
C LEU A 59 8.39 -2.24 10.16
N TRP A 60 8.12 -3.17 11.07
CA TRP A 60 6.78 -3.69 11.30
C TRP A 60 5.81 -2.61 11.80
N ALA A 61 6.23 -1.82 12.79
CA ALA A 61 5.42 -0.69 13.26
C ALA A 61 5.15 0.32 12.13
N LEU A 62 6.15 0.60 11.30
CA LEU A 62 6.01 1.48 10.14
C LEU A 62 5.02 0.92 9.10
N ILE A 63 5.06 -0.38 8.82
CA ILE A 63 4.12 -1.07 7.92
C ILE A 63 2.68 -0.93 8.43
N ILE A 64 2.44 -1.05 9.73
CA ILE A 64 1.10 -0.90 10.32
C ILE A 64 0.61 0.53 10.14
N ILE A 65 1.44 1.52 10.50
CA ILE A 65 1.07 2.94 10.43
C ILE A 65 0.77 3.35 8.98
N THR A 66 1.64 2.98 8.04
CA THR A 66 1.48 3.31 6.62
C THR A 66 0.27 2.59 6.00
N ASN A 67 -0.01 1.33 6.38
CA ASN A 67 -1.24 0.66 5.98
C ASN A 67 -2.48 1.39 6.48
N LEU A 68 -2.54 1.74 7.77
CA LEU A 68 -3.67 2.50 8.33
C LEU A 68 -3.85 3.83 7.59
N PHE A 69 -2.75 4.52 7.32
CA PHE A 69 -2.78 5.79 6.58
C PHE A 69 -3.28 5.61 5.15
N SER A 70 -3.00 4.47 4.51
CA SER A 70 -3.48 4.18 3.15
C SER A 70 -5.00 4.10 3.04
N TYR A 71 -5.71 3.73 4.11
CA TYR A 71 -7.17 3.80 4.17
C TYR A 71 -7.68 5.24 4.22
N ILE A 72 -6.93 6.15 4.86
CA ILE A 72 -7.26 7.57 4.88
C ILE A 72 -7.10 8.17 3.46
N CYS A 73 -6.10 7.71 2.71
CA CYS A 73 -5.88 8.11 1.31
C CYS A 73 -7.09 7.83 0.41
N VAL A 74 -7.88 6.79 0.70
CA VAL A 74 -9.08 6.43 -0.09
C VAL A 74 -10.08 7.58 -0.12
N PHE A 75 -10.27 8.31 0.98
CA PHE A 75 -11.21 9.44 1.02
C PHE A 75 -10.81 10.55 0.04
N ILE A 76 -9.51 10.79 -0.09
CA ILE A 76 -8.96 11.83 -0.96
C ILE A 76 -9.02 11.38 -2.43
N GLU A 77 -8.68 10.13 -2.71
CA GLU A 77 -8.85 9.56 -4.05
C GLU A 77 -10.33 9.61 -4.48
N ARG A 78 -11.25 9.28 -3.58
CA ARG A 78 -12.69 9.38 -3.84
C ARG A 78 -13.09 10.81 -4.23
N GLN A 79 -12.58 11.81 -3.53
CA GLN A 79 -12.87 13.21 -3.85
C GLN A 79 -12.31 13.62 -5.21
N SER A 80 -11.09 13.18 -5.55
CA SER A 80 -10.50 13.39 -6.87
C SER A 80 -11.37 12.78 -7.97
N ARG A 81 -11.80 11.53 -7.79
CA ARG A 81 -12.69 10.83 -8.74
C ARG A 81 -14.04 11.54 -8.93
N LEU A 82 -14.61 12.14 -7.88
CA LEU A 82 -15.83 12.93 -8.00
C LEU A 82 -15.64 14.17 -8.90
N GLN A 83 -14.51 14.86 -8.78
CA GLN A 83 -14.19 16.02 -9.62
C GLN A 83 -13.93 15.63 -11.08
N ASP A 84 -13.29 14.48 -11.30
CA ASP A 84 -13.08 13.93 -12.63
C ASP A 84 -14.42 13.52 -13.28
N ASN A 85 -15.31 12.89 -12.52
CA ASN A 85 -16.66 12.54 -12.98
C ASN A 85 -17.51 13.78 -13.33
N LEU A 86 -17.39 14.88 -12.58
CA LEU A 86 -18.06 16.15 -12.92
C LEU A 86 -17.53 16.73 -14.24
N SER A 87 -16.21 16.64 -14.44
CA SER A 87 -15.55 17.08 -15.68
C SER A 87 -16.00 16.23 -16.87
N TYR A 88 -16.11 14.90 -16.67
CA TYR A 88 -16.63 13.95 -17.65
C TYR A 88 -18.11 14.19 -18.01
N ASN A 89 -18.97 14.45 -17.01
CA ASN A 89 -20.38 14.77 -17.26
C ASN A 89 -20.55 16.08 -18.05
N LYS A 90 -19.70 17.08 -17.80
CA LYS A 90 -19.67 18.33 -18.58
C LYS A 90 -19.24 18.07 -20.03
N LEU A 91 -18.25 17.19 -20.24
CA LEU A 91 -17.84 16.75 -21.58
C LEU A 91 -18.99 16.06 -22.33
N LEU A 92 -19.66 15.09 -21.71
CA LEU A 92 -20.79 14.38 -22.32
C LEU A 92 -21.93 15.32 -22.75
N LYS A 93 -22.23 16.34 -21.93
CA LYS A 93 -23.24 17.37 -22.28
C LYS A 93 -22.83 18.20 -23.49
N ARG A 94 -21.55 18.57 -23.60
CA ARG A 94 -21.03 19.38 -24.72
C ARG A 94 -20.87 18.59 -26.03
N ILE A 95 -20.58 17.30 -25.94
CA ILE A 95 -20.59 16.41 -27.11
C ILE A 95 -22.02 16.34 -27.70
N LYS A 96 -23.04 16.27 -26.83
CA LYS A 96 -24.44 16.28 -27.26
C LYS A 96 -24.88 17.61 -27.88
N SER A 97 -24.27 18.74 -27.51
CA SER A 97 -24.57 20.06 -28.11
C SER A 97 -23.85 20.34 -29.43
N LYS A 98 -23.03 19.42 -29.95
CA LYS A 98 -22.22 19.58 -31.18
C LYS A 98 -21.26 20.80 -31.15
N ASP A 99 -20.80 21.19 -29.97
CA ASP A 99 -19.76 22.22 -29.85
C ASP A 99 -18.38 21.66 -30.21
N ASP A 100 -17.54 22.47 -30.86
CA ASP A 100 -16.14 22.12 -31.13
C ASP A 100 -15.35 21.99 -29.82
N LEU A 101 -15.07 20.75 -29.43
CA LEU A 101 -14.36 20.43 -28.19
C LEU A 101 -12.89 20.14 -28.44
N LYS A 102 -12.02 20.96 -27.83
CA LYS A 102 -10.58 20.67 -27.73
C LYS A 102 -10.30 19.60 -26.66
N LEU A 103 -10.60 18.34 -26.99
CA LEU A 103 -10.46 17.18 -26.10
C LEU A 103 -9.03 17.05 -25.51
N SER A 104 -8.01 17.36 -26.30
CA SER A 104 -6.59 17.29 -25.90
C SER A 104 -6.19 18.26 -24.79
N SER A 105 -6.88 19.41 -24.66
CA SER A 105 -6.62 20.36 -23.58
C SER A 105 -7.19 19.83 -22.25
N ILE A 106 -8.37 19.22 -22.31
CA ILE A 106 -9.08 18.72 -21.14
C ILE A 106 -8.38 17.50 -20.55
N ILE A 107 -7.91 16.58 -21.41
CA ILE A 107 -7.11 15.42 -21.00
C ILE A 107 -5.80 15.88 -20.34
N ARG A 108 -5.06 16.82 -20.96
CA ARG A 108 -3.81 17.35 -20.38
C ARG A 108 -4.03 18.01 -19.02
N MET A 109 -5.10 18.79 -18.87
CA MET A 109 -5.43 19.43 -17.60
C MET A 109 -5.80 18.41 -16.51
N SER A 110 -6.51 17.34 -16.86
CA SER A 110 -6.86 16.26 -15.92
C SER A 110 -5.63 15.47 -15.48
N ILE A 111 -4.73 15.13 -16.41
CA ILE A 111 -3.45 14.46 -16.08
C ILE A 111 -2.61 15.35 -15.17
N PHE A 112 -2.44 16.63 -15.53
CA PHE A 112 -1.67 17.57 -14.72
C PHE A 112 -2.25 17.71 -13.31
N ARG A 113 -3.57 17.86 -13.21
CA ARG A 113 -4.28 17.91 -11.93
C ARG A 113 -4.04 16.65 -11.10
N SER A 114 -4.15 15.47 -11.69
CA SER A 114 -3.90 14.20 -11.00
C SER A 114 -2.47 14.10 -10.48
N ILE A 115 -1.48 14.49 -11.29
CA ILE A 115 -0.07 14.50 -10.87
C ILE A 115 0.13 15.45 -9.69
N VAL A 116 -0.40 16.67 -9.78
CA VAL A 116 -0.24 17.68 -8.72
C VAL A 116 -0.92 17.23 -7.42
N TYR A 117 -2.16 16.72 -7.48
CA TYR A 117 -2.85 16.21 -6.29
C TYR A 117 -2.10 15.05 -5.65
N ASN A 118 -1.69 14.06 -6.46
CA ASN A 118 -1.00 12.89 -5.97
C ASN A 118 0.36 13.26 -5.34
N PHE A 119 1.07 14.20 -5.94
CA PHE A 119 2.37 14.68 -5.45
C PHE A 119 2.25 15.47 -4.15
N ILE A 120 1.36 16.47 -4.10
CA ILE A 120 1.11 17.26 -2.88
C ILE A 120 0.68 16.34 -1.75
N PHE A 121 -0.22 15.41 -2.04
CA PHE A 121 -0.75 14.51 -1.04
C PHE A 121 0.32 13.53 -0.53
N PHE A 122 1.12 12.95 -1.42
CA PHE A 122 2.25 12.12 -1.03
C PHE A 122 3.20 12.90 -0.11
N TYR A 123 3.56 14.13 -0.49
CA TYR A 123 4.45 14.96 0.30
C TYR A 123 3.89 15.30 1.69
N LEU A 124 2.62 15.68 1.78
CA LEU A 124 1.94 15.93 3.06
C LEU A 124 1.90 14.67 3.93
N SER A 125 1.55 13.52 3.35
CA SER A 125 1.53 12.24 4.08
C SER A 125 2.92 11.86 4.60
N LEU A 126 3.97 12.11 3.81
CA LEU A 126 5.34 11.87 4.21
C LEU A 126 5.71 12.74 5.42
N ILE A 127 5.39 14.03 5.42
CA ILE A 127 5.64 14.92 6.56
C ILE A 127 4.89 14.45 7.81
N VAL A 128 3.61 14.10 7.67
CA VAL A 128 2.78 13.66 8.81
C VAL A 128 3.34 12.38 9.42
N ILE A 129 3.58 11.35 8.59
CA ILE A 129 4.09 10.07 9.08
C ILE A 129 5.52 10.21 9.59
N PHE A 130 6.36 11.03 8.96
CA PHE A 130 7.72 11.29 9.45
C PHE A 130 7.71 11.85 10.88
N ASN A 131 6.91 12.89 11.14
CA ASN A 131 6.83 13.50 12.47
C ASN A 131 6.18 12.55 13.48
N PHE A 132 5.13 11.83 13.08
CA PHE A 132 4.47 10.85 13.94
C PHE A 132 5.41 9.69 14.32
N TYR A 133 6.10 9.15 13.33
CA TYR A 133 7.03 8.04 13.50
C TYR A 133 8.25 8.43 14.33
N LYS A 134 8.81 9.64 14.14
CA LYS A 134 9.89 10.17 14.98
C LYS A 134 9.53 10.15 16.47
N THR A 135 8.30 10.50 16.81
CA THR A 135 7.81 10.54 18.20
C THR A 135 7.62 9.15 18.78
N ILE A 136 7.20 8.17 17.96
CA ILE A 136 6.93 6.80 18.41
C ILE A 136 8.18 5.94 18.45
N LEU A 137 9.16 6.19 17.58
CA LEU A 137 10.40 5.42 17.45
C LEU A 137 11.06 5.04 18.79
N PRO A 138 11.25 5.94 19.78
CA PRO A 138 11.88 5.59 21.05
C PRO A 138 11.04 4.64 21.92
N PHE A 139 9.74 4.53 21.67
CA PHE A 139 8.83 3.66 22.43
C PHE A 139 8.67 2.26 21.82
N ILE A 140 9.25 2.00 20.64
CA ILE A 140 9.12 0.71 19.96
C ILE A 140 10.08 -0.30 20.61
N PRO A 141 9.59 -1.34 21.29
CA PRO A 141 10.46 -2.38 21.84
C PRO A 141 11.05 -3.23 20.71
N GLU A 142 12.27 -3.72 20.92
CA GLU A 142 12.86 -4.73 20.05
C GLU A 142 12.24 -6.10 20.32
N ILE A 143 11.49 -6.62 19.36
CA ILE A 143 10.83 -7.92 19.44
C ILE A 143 11.61 -8.92 18.58
N LYS A 144 12.41 -9.79 19.22
CA LYS A 144 13.27 -10.78 18.54
C LYS A 144 12.51 -11.89 17.81
N PHE A 145 11.23 -12.10 18.11
CA PHE A 145 10.42 -13.14 17.48
C PHE A 145 9.93 -12.76 16.07
N ILE A 146 10.01 -11.49 15.68
CA ILE A 146 9.51 -11.03 14.39
C ILE A 146 10.64 -11.15 13.35
N ASN A 147 10.52 -12.17 12.50
CA ASN A 147 11.37 -12.38 11.33
C ASN A 147 10.59 -12.12 10.03
N TRP A 148 11.31 -11.90 8.92
CA TRP A 148 10.70 -11.71 7.60
C TRP A 148 9.78 -12.85 7.19
N ASN A 149 10.13 -14.10 7.54
CA ASN A 149 9.29 -15.27 7.26
C ASN A 149 7.91 -15.15 7.92
N VAL A 150 7.85 -14.67 9.17
CA VAL A 150 6.57 -14.46 9.88
C VAL A 150 5.76 -13.36 9.18
N LEU A 151 6.41 -12.28 8.77
CA LEU A 151 5.76 -11.19 8.04
C LEU A 151 5.18 -11.66 6.70
N TRP A 152 5.90 -12.48 5.95
CA TRP A 152 5.39 -13.04 4.70
C TRP A 152 4.20 -13.96 4.91
N ILE A 153 4.20 -14.76 5.97
CA ILE A 153 3.05 -15.61 6.30
C ILE A 153 1.82 -14.75 6.64
N VAL A 154 2.00 -13.67 7.41
CA VAL A 154 0.92 -12.72 7.71
C VAL A 154 0.40 -12.06 6.42
N ALA A 155 1.29 -11.65 5.51
CA ALA A 155 0.88 -11.09 4.24
C ALA A 155 0.16 -12.10 3.33
N ALA A 156 0.58 -13.37 3.34
CA ALA A 156 -0.03 -14.43 2.55
C ALA A 156 -1.52 -14.65 2.90
N ILE A 157 -1.95 -14.29 4.12
CA ILE A 157 -3.37 -14.30 4.50
C ILE A 157 -4.19 -13.44 3.53
N GLY A 158 -3.69 -12.25 3.17
CA GLY A 158 -4.33 -11.38 2.17
C GLY A 158 -4.43 -12.05 0.80
N SER A 159 -3.39 -12.77 0.39
CA SER A 159 -3.40 -13.56 -0.85
C SER A 159 -4.41 -14.70 -0.80
N ILE A 160 -4.62 -15.35 0.34
CA ILE A 160 -5.54 -16.48 0.45
C ILE A 160 -6.99 -16.01 0.52
N LEU A 161 -7.26 -14.89 1.19
CA LEU A 161 -8.56 -14.22 1.16
C LEU A 161 -8.99 -13.90 -0.29
N SER A 162 -8.02 -13.55 -1.15
CA SER A 162 -8.27 -13.28 -2.58
C SER A 162 -8.88 -14.43 -3.37
N LEU A 163 -8.62 -15.67 -2.95
CA LEU A 163 -9.12 -16.84 -3.65
C LEU A 163 -10.64 -16.99 -3.48
N ARG A 164 -11.27 -16.32 -2.51
CA ARG A 164 -12.72 -16.37 -2.19
C ARG A 164 -13.30 -17.79 -2.09
N ILE A 165 -12.44 -18.79 -1.91
CA ILE A 165 -12.78 -20.21 -1.83
C ILE A 165 -12.61 -20.65 -0.38
N GLN A 166 -13.71 -21.09 0.24
CA GLN A 166 -13.71 -21.53 1.64
C GLN A 166 -12.70 -22.68 1.93
N LYS A 167 -12.45 -23.54 0.93
CA LYS A 167 -11.49 -24.65 1.03
C LYS A 167 -10.03 -24.20 1.12
N SER A 168 -9.69 -23.02 0.58
CA SER A 168 -8.34 -22.48 0.63
C SER A 168 -7.94 -22.06 2.05
N TYR A 169 -8.90 -21.67 2.90
CA TYR A 169 -8.65 -21.37 4.31
C TYR A 169 -8.25 -22.61 5.09
N VAL A 170 -8.89 -23.75 4.82
CA VAL A 170 -8.57 -25.04 5.47
C VAL A 170 -7.17 -25.50 5.08
N LEU A 171 -6.81 -25.37 3.80
CA LEU A 171 -5.51 -25.74 3.27
C LEU A 171 -4.39 -24.85 3.84
N PHE A 172 -4.66 -23.56 4.04
CA PHE A 172 -3.72 -22.67 4.71
C PHE A 172 -3.53 -23.00 6.19
N PHE A 173 -4.61 -23.23 6.94
CA PHE A 173 -4.52 -23.63 8.33
C PHE A 173 -3.77 -24.95 8.49
N LEU A 174 -4.03 -25.94 7.62
CA LEU A 174 -3.29 -27.21 7.59
C LEU A 174 -1.81 -27.01 7.25
N GLY A 175 -1.49 -26.12 6.31
CA GLY A 175 -0.11 -25.76 6.00
C GLY A 175 0.59 -25.08 7.19
N PHE A 176 -0.10 -24.18 7.88
CA PHE A 176 0.45 -23.49 9.05
C PHE A 176 0.66 -24.44 10.24
N THR A 177 -0.25 -25.37 10.48
CA THR A 177 -0.08 -26.39 11.52
C THR A 177 1.04 -27.36 11.18
N LEU A 178 1.16 -27.81 9.93
CA LEU A 178 2.27 -28.65 9.48
C LEU A 178 3.62 -27.94 9.62
N LEU A 179 3.72 -26.67 9.20
CA LEU A 179 4.93 -25.88 9.37
C LEU A 179 5.25 -25.64 10.85
N GLY A 180 4.24 -25.38 11.69
CA GLY A 180 4.41 -25.25 13.13
C GLY A 180 4.91 -26.54 13.78
N ILE A 181 4.38 -27.70 13.39
CA ILE A 181 4.83 -29.01 13.86
C ILE A 181 6.26 -29.29 13.41
N VAL A 182 6.62 -28.98 12.16
CA VAL A 182 7.99 -29.15 11.66
C VAL A 182 8.96 -28.20 12.37
N TYR A 183 8.57 -26.96 12.62
CA TYR A 183 9.44 -25.98 13.29
C TYR A 183 9.62 -26.30 14.78
N LEU A 184 8.60 -26.83 15.45
CA LEU A 184 8.70 -27.33 16.83
C LEU A 184 9.41 -28.68 16.90
N GLY A 185 9.28 -29.53 15.88
CA GLY A 185 9.92 -30.84 15.79
C GLY A 185 11.41 -30.77 15.39
N ALA A 186 11.82 -29.72 14.67
CA ALA A 186 13.23 -29.45 14.33
C ALA A 186 13.98 -28.67 15.42
N GLY A 187 13.33 -28.36 16.54
CA GLY A 187 13.89 -27.67 17.70
C GLY A 187 14.42 -28.59 18.80
N PHE A 188 14.66 -29.87 18.51
CA PHE A 188 15.33 -30.85 19.39
C PHE A 188 16.60 -31.39 18.74
#